data_AF-A0A1J5F6J0-F1
#
_entry.id   AF-A0A1J5F6J0-F1
#
_cell.length_a   1.000
_cell.length_b   1.000
_cell.length_c   1.000
_cell.angle_alpha   90.00
_cell.angle_beta   90.00
_cell.angle_gamma   90.00
#
_symmetry.space_group_name_H-M   'P 1'
#
loop_
_entity.id
_entity.type
_entity.pdbx_description
1 polymer ?
#
loop_
_entity_poly.entity_id
_entity_poly.type
_entity_poly.pdbx_seq_one_letter_code
_entity_poly.pdbx_strand_id
1 'polypeptide(L)'
;MFRHFTLLFCFLFPGTLCPQQSKLSEGVNFISSYIASPRFNEIKNEVDDLFLMDSIFTAAVNFYQDDIAEALLALTFSTVPYNQVPLKVPLIGAVNYPLISANDSIFKLKNINMPRYLFFDSPQNEYGDMDKPAHFFGSAFISYSSHFFDLGDLIGYFVEVFEESFKVQSKIDMRDLLTNKFGNIFGESLKTNKSVLPSHVLILQTLFYFRYQL
;
A
#
# COMPACT_ATOMS: atom_id res chain seq x y z
N MET A 1 -22.39 12.35 -66.36
CA MET A 1 -21.86 11.33 -65.42
C MET A 1 -21.14 12.05 -64.29
N PHE A 2 -21.85 12.41 -63.20
CA PHE A 2 -21.21 12.89 -61.97
C PHE A 2 -22.04 12.43 -60.77
N ARG A 3 -21.59 11.32 -60.17
CA ARG A 3 -22.13 10.77 -58.92
C ARG A 3 -21.81 11.74 -57.79
N HIS A 4 -22.85 12.25 -57.13
CA HIS A 4 -22.69 12.99 -55.88
C HIS A 4 -22.40 11.98 -54.77
N PHE A 5 -21.17 11.99 -54.27
CA PHE A 5 -20.75 11.23 -53.10
C PHE A 5 -21.19 12.02 -51.87
N THR A 6 -22.26 11.58 -51.21
CA THR A 6 -22.65 12.11 -49.91
C THR A 6 -21.66 11.58 -48.87
N LEU A 7 -20.66 12.39 -48.52
CA LEU A 7 -19.77 12.12 -47.38
C LEU A 7 -20.56 12.36 -46.09
N LEU A 8 -20.90 11.27 -45.41
CA LEU A 8 -21.49 11.28 -44.08
C LEU A 8 -20.41 11.77 -43.09
N PHE A 9 -20.50 13.03 -42.69
CA PHE A 9 -19.64 13.61 -41.67
C PHE A 9 -20.08 13.05 -40.30
N CYS A 10 -19.43 11.97 -39.85
CA CYS A 10 -19.60 11.50 -38.48
C CYS A 10 -19.16 12.61 -37.53
N PHE A 11 -20.12 13.18 -36.80
CA PHE A 11 -19.87 14.06 -35.67
C PHE A 11 -18.98 13.31 -34.65
N LEU A 12 -17.68 13.62 -34.65
CA LEU A 12 -16.81 13.36 -33.52
C LEU A 12 -17.26 14.30 -32.40
N PHE A 13 -18.18 13.83 -31.55
CA PHE A 13 -18.35 14.44 -30.23
C PHE A 13 -17.03 14.26 -29.49
N PRO A 14 -16.34 15.34 -29.05
CA PRO A 14 -15.35 15.20 -28.00
C PRO A 14 -16.15 14.97 -26.73
N GLY A 15 -16.62 13.72 -26.53
CA GLY A 15 -17.01 13.27 -25.22
C GLY A 15 -15.80 13.53 -24.34
N THR A 16 -15.94 14.44 -23.38
CA THR A 16 -14.98 14.58 -22.30
C THR A 16 -14.90 13.23 -21.62
N LEU A 17 -13.94 12.41 -22.06
CA LEU A 17 -13.52 11.21 -21.35
C LEU A 17 -12.94 11.73 -20.04
N CYS A 18 -13.79 11.95 -19.03
CA CYS A 18 -13.31 11.98 -17.67
C CYS A 18 -12.73 10.59 -17.42
N PRO A 19 -11.40 10.44 -17.27
CA PRO A 19 -10.86 9.14 -16.91
C PRO A 19 -11.53 8.74 -15.59
N GLN A 20 -12.32 7.67 -15.63
CA GLN A 20 -12.95 7.14 -14.43
C GLN A 20 -11.84 6.57 -13.56
N GLN A 21 -11.56 7.23 -12.45
CA GLN A 21 -10.60 6.74 -11.48
C GLN A 21 -11.23 5.54 -10.74
N SER A 22 -10.46 4.47 -10.52
CA SER A 22 -10.95 3.33 -9.73
C SER A 22 -11.01 3.70 -8.25
N LYS A 23 -11.91 3.07 -7.49
CA LYS A 23 -11.99 3.25 -6.02
C LYS A 23 -10.66 3.01 -5.32
N LEU A 24 -9.90 2.01 -5.77
CA LEU A 24 -8.56 1.73 -5.27
C LEU A 24 -7.60 2.90 -5.55
N SER A 25 -7.62 3.43 -6.78
CA SER A 25 -6.76 4.56 -7.15
C SER A 25 -7.13 5.83 -6.36
N GLU A 26 -8.42 6.08 -6.12
CA GLU A 26 -8.87 7.19 -5.28
C GLU A 26 -8.35 7.07 -3.85
N GLY A 27 -8.48 5.88 -3.23
CA GLY A 27 -7.99 5.66 -1.87
C GLY A 27 -6.47 5.71 -1.78
N VAL A 28 -5.74 5.17 -2.75
CA VAL A 28 -4.27 5.28 -2.80
C VAL A 28 -3.84 6.75 -2.88
N ASN A 29 -4.50 7.56 -3.70
CA ASN A 29 -4.22 8.99 -3.78
C ASN A 29 -4.58 9.72 -2.49
N PHE A 30 -5.73 9.39 -1.88
CA PHE A 30 -6.15 9.97 -0.60
C PHE A 30 -5.14 9.68 0.51
N ILE A 31 -4.78 8.41 0.71
CA ILE A 31 -3.86 7.98 1.78
C ILE A 31 -2.46 8.57 1.54
N SER A 32 -1.98 8.56 0.29
CA SER A 32 -0.68 9.18 -0.04
C SER A 32 -0.68 10.68 0.25
N SER A 33 -1.77 11.38 -0.08
CA SER A 33 -1.92 12.81 0.21
C SER A 33 -2.06 13.08 1.70
N TYR A 34 -2.73 12.19 2.44
CA TYR A 34 -2.83 12.27 3.88
C TYR A 34 -1.46 12.18 4.55
N ILE A 35 -0.65 11.17 4.21
CA ILE A 35 0.72 11.00 4.75
C ILE A 35 1.62 12.19 4.36
N ALA A 36 1.45 12.73 3.14
CA ALA A 36 2.18 13.91 2.68
C ALA A 36 1.68 15.24 3.28
N SER A 37 0.58 15.24 4.03
CA SER A 37 -0.08 16.47 4.48
C SER A 37 0.65 17.15 5.65
N PRO A 38 0.51 18.48 5.81
CA PRO A 38 1.01 19.19 6.99
C PRO A 38 0.44 18.64 8.30
N ARG A 39 -0.84 18.27 8.31
CA ARG A 39 -1.51 17.66 9.48
C ARG A 39 -0.85 16.36 9.91
N PHE A 40 -0.49 15.49 8.95
CA PHE A 40 0.20 14.26 9.30
C PHE A 40 1.61 14.53 9.84
N ASN A 41 2.29 15.53 9.29
CA ASN A 41 3.60 15.95 9.81
C ASN A 41 3.51 16.53 11.24
N GLU A 42 2.42 17.21 11.60
CA GLU A 42 2.16 17.63 12.99
C GLU A 42 2.05 16.40 13.92
N ILE A 43 1.24 15.41 13.55
CA ILE A 43 1.10 14.16 14.32
C ILE A 43 2.45 13.46 14.46
N LYS A 44 3.24 13.37 13.38
CA LYS A 44 4.59 12.78 13.36
C LYS A 44 5.55 13.43 14.36
N ASN A 45 5.37 14.70 14.69
CA ASN A 45 6.21 15.37 15.69
C ASN A 45 5.75 15.13 17.14
N GLU A 46 4.58 14.52 17.34
CA GLU A 46 3.97 14.31 18.65
C GLU A 46 4.01 12.84 19.11
N VAL A 47 4.01 11.89 18.17
CA VAL A 47 3.90 10.46 18.46
C VAL A 47 5.00 9.64 17.80
N ASP A 48 5.18 8.40 18.27
CA ASP A 48 6.09 7.44 17.65
C ASP A 48 5.53 6.81 16.37
N ASP A 49 6.40 6.13 15.63
CA ASP A 49 6.09 5.52 14.35
C ASP A 49 5.03 4.41 14.43
N LEU A 50 4.84 3.76 15.59
CA LEU A 50 3.76 2.79 15.78
C LEU A 50 2.40 3.48 15.79
N PHE A 51 2.26 4.60 16.49
CA PHE A 51 1.02 5.38 16.46
C PHE A 51 0.76 6.04 15.11
N LEU A 52 1.81 6.31 14.32
CA LEU A 52 1.62 6.75 12.94
C LEU A 52 1.01 5.67 12.06
N MET A 53 1.37 4.39 12.26
CA MET A 53 0.70 3.27 11.59
C MET A 53 -0.80 3.24 11.90
N ASP A 54 -1.18 3.48 13.15
CA ASP A 54 -2.59 3.57 13.56
C ASP A 54 -3.30 4.72 12.86
N SER A 55 -2.67 5.91 12.84
CA SER A 55 -3.21 7.10 12.21
C SER A 55 -3.46 6.90 10.71
N ILE A 56 -2.52 6.24 10.02
CA ILE A 56 -2.65 5.89 8.59
C ILE A 56 -3.78 4.88 8.39
N PHE A 57 -3.84 3.82 9.21
CA PHE A 57 -4.89 2.82 9.13
C PHE A 57 -6.28 3.41 9.37
N THR A 58 -6.46 4.21 10.43
CA THR A 58 -7.73 4.87 10.74
C THR A 58 -8.15 5.83 9.63
N ALA A 59 -7.23 6.58 9.03
CA ALA A 59 -7.54 7.45 7.89
C ALA A 59 -8.08 6.64 6.70
N ALA A 60 -7.48 5.49 6.38
CA ALA A 60 -7.93 4.62 5.31
C ALA A 60 -9.30 3.99 5.59
N VAL A 61 -9.51 3.46 6.81
CA VAL A 61 -10.80 2.87 7.22
C VAL A 61 -11.93 3.90 7.15
N ASN A 62 -11.67 5.14 7.59
CA ASN A 62 -12.64 6.23 7.49
C ASN A 62 -12.97 6.59 6.04
N PHE A 63 -11.96 6.65 5.16
CA PHE A 63 -12.17 6.91 3.73
C PHE A 63 -13.06 5.84 3.08
N TYR A 64 -12.84 4.58 3.44
CA TYR A 64 -13.58 3.44 2.93
C TYR A 64 -14.85 3.10 3.73
N GLN A 65 -15.27 3.95 4.67
CA GLN A 65 -16.50 3.77 5.44
C GLN A 65 -16.61 2.38 6.10
N ASP A 66 -15.55 1.98 6.81
CA ASP A 66 -15.42 0.68 7.49
C ASP A 66 -15.33 -0.56 6.58
N ASP A 67 -15.12 -0.37 5.27
CA ASP A 67 -14.69 -1.45 4.36
C ASP A 67 -13.19 -1.74 4.55
N ILE A 68 -12.93 -2.66 5.48
CA ILE A 68 -11.58 -3.05 5.88
C ILE A 68 -10.78 -3.69 4.74
N ALA A 69 -11.42 -4.47 3.86
CA ALA A 69 -10.71 -5.15 2.78
C ALA A 69 -10.14 -4.13 1.79
N GLU A 70 -10.97 -3.18 1.35
CA GLU A 70 -10.57 -2.09 0.46
C GLU A 70 -9.55 -1.16 1.13
N ALA A 71 -9.73 -0.85 2.42
CA ALA A 71 -8.76 -0.06 3.19
C ALA A 71 -7.38 -0.73 3.23
N LEU A 72 -7.30 -2.03 3.57
CA LEU A 72 -6.04 -2.77 3.62
C LEU A 72 -5.38 -2.88 2.24
N LEU A 73 -6.16 -3.09 1.18
CA LEU A 73 -5.66 -3.11 -0.19
C LEU A 73 -5.04 -1.77 -0.58
N ALA A 74 -5.75 -0.66 -0.35
CA ALA A 74 -5.26 0.67 -0.66
C ALA A 74 -4.03 1.06 0.19
N LEU A 75 -4.02 0.68 1.47
CA LEU A 75 -2.88 0.85 2.36
C LEU A 75 -1.63 0.16 1.82
N THR A 76 -1.79 -1.07 1.32
CA THR A 76 -0.67 -1.82 0.74
C THR A 76 0.03 -1.03 -0.37
N PHE A 77 -0.72 -0.50 -1.34
CA PHE A 77 -0.14 0.26 -2.44
C PHE A 77 0.33 1.66 -2.04
N SER A 78 -0.42 2.36 -1.18
CA SER A 78 -0.06 3.72 -0.75
C SER A 78 1.26 3.74 0.05
N THR A 79 1.55 2.68 0.79
CA THR A 79 2.73 2.57 1.65
C THR A 79 3.97 2.02 0.95
N VAL A 80 3.90 1.65 -0.33
CA VAL A 80 5.09 1.26 -1.11
C VAL A 80 6.02 2.48 -1.27
N PRO A 81 7.31 2.39 -0.90
CA PRO A 81 8.23 3.52 -0.98
C PRO A 81 8.81 3.74 -2.38
N TYR A 82 8.35 3.00 -3.38
CA TYR A 82 8.81 3.06 -4.77
C TYR A 82 7.73 3.67 -5.68
N ASN A 83 8.13 4.55 -6.60
CA ASN A 83 7.22 5.18 -7.55
C ASN A 83 6.95 4.29 -8.78
N GLN A 84 7.89 3.39 -9.08
CA GLN A 84 7.85 2.48 -10.21
C GLN A 84 8.25 1.09 -9.75
N VAL A 85 7.57 0.07 -10.28
CA VAL A 85 8.04 -1.32 -10.23
C VAL A 85 8.50 -1.74 -11.61
N PRO A 86 9.63 -2.44 -11.72
CA PRO A 86 9.98 -3.13 -12.95
C PRO A 86 9.03 -4.32 -13.12
N LEU A 87 8.10 -4.24 -14.08
CA LEU A 87 7.28 -5.38 -14.49
C LEU A 87 7.99 -6.11 -15.62
N LYS A 88 8.22 -7.41 -15.46
CA LYS A 88 8.78 -8.21 -16.54
C LYS A 88 7.66 -8.70 -17.46
N VAL A 89 7.48 -8.00 -18.59
CA VAL A 89 6.48 -8.39 -19.59
C VAL A 89 7.11 -9.43 -20.53
N PRO A 90 6.47 -10.60 -20.75
CA PRO A 90 6.93 -11.55 -21.76
C PRO A 90 7.07 -10.87 -23.12
N LEU A 91 8.16 -11.17 -23.85
CA LEU A 91 8.51 -10.62 -25.18
C LEU A 91 8.99 -9.16 -25.23
N ILE A 92 8.70 -8.32 -24.23
CA ILE A 92 9.02 -6.88 -24.23
C ILE A 92 10.14 -6.53 -23.22
N GLY A 93 10.40 -7.40 -22.24
CA GLY A 93 11.42 -7.17 -21.22
C GLY A 93 10.87 -6.41 -20.01
N ALA A 94 11.76 -5.81 -19.21
CA ALA A 94 11.36 -5.06 -18.03
C ALA A 94 10.79 -3.68 -18.42
N VAL A 95 9.56 -3.41 -18.01
CA VAL A 95 8.88 -2.12 -18.18
C VAL A 95 8.64 -1.52 -16.81
N ASN A 96 9.09 -0.29 -16.58
CA ASN A 96 8.81 0.42 -15.33
C ASN A 96 7.35 0.87 -15.32
N TYR A 97 6.53 0.22 -14.50
CA TYR A 97 5.14 0.55 -14.33
C TYR A 97 4.98 1.47 -13.11
N PRO A 98 4.34 2.65 -13.24
CA PRO A 98 4.08 3.53 -12.11
C PRO A 98 3.09 2.86 -11.16
N LEU A 99 3.53 2.58 -9.92
CA LEU A 99 2.69 1.96 -8.89
C LEU A 99 1.59 2.89 -8.36
N ILE A 100 1.85 4.20 -8.39
CA ILE A 100 1.05 5.21 -7.72
C ILE A 100 0.73 6.32 -8.73
N SER A 101 -0.55 6.71 -8.78
CA SER A 101 -1.03 7.86 -9.56
C SER A 101 -0.78 9.22 -8.89
N ALA A 102 -0.03 9.25 -7.79
CA ALA A 102 0.28 10.48 -7.07
C ALA A 102 1.37 11.26 -7.82
N ASN A 103 1.27 12.60 -7.79
CA ASN A 103 2.31 13.44 -8.37
C ASN A 103 3.66 13.25 -7.63
N ASP A 104 4.76 13.60 -8.29
CA ASP A 104 6.11 13.41 -7.73
C ASP A 104 6.33 14.12 -6.38
N SER A 105 5.67 15.27 -6.16
CA SER A 105 5.81 16.02 -4.91
C SER A 105 5.13 15.32 -3.74
N ILE A 106 3.91 14.80 -3.92
CA ILE A 106 3.19 14.00 -2.92
C ILE A 106 3.95 12.71 -2.65
N PHE A 107 4.45 12.03 -3.69
CA PHE A 107 5.25 10.81 -3.51
C PHE A 107 6.49 11.05 -2.63
N LYS A 108 7.27 12.10 -2.92
CA LYS A 108 8.47 12.45 -2.15
C LYS A 108 8.14 12.82 -0.70
N LEU A 109 7.13 13.67 -0.50
CA LEU A 109 6.71 14.08 0.85
C LEU A 109 6.16 12.91 1.66
N LYS A 110 5.36 12.05 1.03
CA LYS A 110 4.85 10.81 1.62
C LYS A 110 5.99 9.93 2.12
N ASN A 111 7.02 9.69 1.30
CA ASN A 111 8.17 8.88 1.71
C ASN A 111 8.97 9.50 2.86
N ILE A 112 9.15 10.83 2.86
CA ILE A 112 9.80 11.54 3.99
C ILE A 112 9.02 11.36 5.29
N ASN A 113 7.69 11.27 5.21
CA ASN A 113 6.80 11.15 6.34
C ASN A 113 6.49 9.71 6.73
N MET A 114 6.87 8.72 5.92
CA MET A 114 6.53 7.32 6.15
C MET A 114 7.13 6.82 7.48
N PRO A 115 6.36 6.08 8.29
CA PRO A 115 6.91 5.38 9.46
C PRO A 115 8.03 4.43 9.05
N ARG A 116 9.18 4.50 9.74
CA ARG A 116 10.40 3.75 9.44
C ARG A 116 11.14 3.23 10.68
N TYR A 117 10.63 3.48 11.89
CA TYR A 117 11.18 2.96 13.14
C TYR A 117 10.10 2.13 13.86
N LEU A 118 9.65 1.06 13.21
CA LEU A 118 8.54 0.23 13.69
C LEU A 118 8.93 -0.77 14.79
N PHE A 119 10.22 -1.04 14.96
CA PHE A 119 10.74 -2.05 15.85
C PHE A 119 11.84 -1.48 16.74
N PHE A 120 12.04 -2.08 17.92
CA PHE A 120 13.07 -1.60 18.85
C PHE A 120 14.48 -1.61 18.24
N ASP A 121 14.74 -2.56 17.34
CA ASP A 121 16.00 -2.74 16.64
C ASP A 121 15.95 -2.21 15.19
N SER A 122 15.00 -1.32 14.86
CA SER A 122 14.94 -0.69 13.54
C SER A 122 16.27 0.01 13.20
N PRO A 123 16.76 -0.10 11.96
CA PRO A 123 17.98 0.59 11.54
C PRO A 123 17.87 2.09 11.73
N GLN A 124 18.80 2.69 12.47
CA GLN A 124 18.83 4.13 12.77
C GLN A 124 19.47 4.93 11.62
N ASN A 125 18.97 4.72 10.40
CA ASN A 125 19.39 5.44 9.20
C ASN A 125 18.17 6.09 8.51
N GLU A 126 18.42 6.75 7.38
CA GLU A 126 17.38 7.47 6.62
C GLU A 126 16.31 6.56 6.00
N TYR A 127 16.63 5.28 5.81
CA TYR A 127 15.73 4.31 5.19
C TYR A 127 14.93 3.53 6.25
N GLY A 128 15.54 3.18 7.38
CA GLY A 128 14.91 2.41 8.46
C GLY A 128 14.13 1.20 7.93
N ASP A 129 12.90 1.09 8.38
CA ASP A 129 11.88 0.10 8.02
C ASP A 129 10.83 0.67 7.06
N MET A 130 11.19 1.64 6.21
CA MET A 130 10.24 2.38 5.36
C MET A 130 9.41 1.52 4.39
N ASP A 131 9.87 0.32 4.03
CA ASP A 131 9.14 -0.65 3.19
C ASP A 131 8.22 -1.59 4.00
N LYS A 132 8.46 -1.73 5.31
CA LYS A 132 7.72 -2.64 6.20
C LYS A 132 6.22 -2.31 6.33
N PRO A 133 5.76 -1.04 6.29
CA PRO A 133 4.33 -0.76 6.21
C PRO A 133 3.61 -1.50 5.06
N ALA A 134 4.22 -1.59 3.87
CA ALA A 134 3.63 -2.29 2.73
C ALA A 134 3.55 -3.81 2.95
N HIS A 135 4.58 -4.40 3.56
CA HIS A 135 4.58 -5.80 3.99
C HIS A 135 3.48 -6.11 5.00
N PHE A 136 3.36 -5.24 6.01
CA PHE A 136 2.40 -5.38 7.09
C PHE A 136 0.96 -5.33 6.54
N PHE A 137 0.61 -4.28 5.78
CA PHE A 137 -0.73 -4.13 5.24
C PHE A 137 -1.06 -5.13 4.13
N GLY A 138 -0.07 -5.51 3.30
CA GLY A 138 -0.27 -6.53 2.27
C GLY A 138 -0.56 -7.90 2.85
N SER A 139 0.17 -8.30 3.88
CA SER A 139 -0.08 -9.55 4.60
C SER A 139 -1.42 -9.51 5.34
N ALA A 140 -1.75 -8.36 5.96
CA ALA A 140 -3.05 -8.15 6.60
C ALA A 140 -4.21 -8.25 5.61
N PHE A 141 -4.09 -7.67 4.41
CA PHE A 141 -5.09 -7.77 3.35
C PHE A 141 -5.34 -9.23 2.94
N ILE A 142 -4.27 -9.99 2.68
CA ILE A 142 -4.37 -11.40 2.31
C ILE A 142 -5.08 -12.16 3.43
N SER A 143 -4.59 -12.05 4.66
CA SER A 143 -5.14 -12.78 5.80
C SER A 143 -6.62 -12.42 6.05
N TYR A 144 -6.96 -11.12 6.09
CA TYR A 144 -8.34 -10.66 6.25
C TYR A 144 -9.27 -11.19 5.14
N SER A 145 -8.80 -11.24 3.90
CA SER A 145 -9.60 -11.60 2.72
C SER A 145 -9.66 -13.11 2.42
N SER A 146 -8.78 -13.93 3.02
CA SER A 146 -8.60 -15.37 2.73
C SER A 146 -9.79 -16.29 3.08
N HIS A 147 -10.93 -15.76 3.52
CA HIS A 147 -12.18 -16.51 3.72
C HIS A 147 -13.33 -16.09 2.81
N PHE A 148 -13.17 -14.97 2.08
CA PHE A 148 -14.29 -14.31 1.41
C PHE A 148 -14.20 -14.30 -0.12
N PHE A 149 -13.08 -14.63 -0.76
CA PHE A 149 -12.96 -14.42 -2.23
C PHE A 149 -12.15 -15.45 -3.04
N ASP A 150 -12.76 -15.85 -4.17
CA ASP A 150 -12.15 -16.45 -5.36
C ASP A 150 -11.66 -15.32 -6.30
N LEU A 151 -10.65 -14.57 -5.85
CA LEU A 151 -10.06 -13.39 -6.53
C LEU A 151 -8.72 -13.76 -7.19
N GLY A 152 -8.68 -14.94 -7.84
CA GLY A 152 -7.46 -15.58 -8.33
C GLY A 152 -6.57 -14.67 -9.21
N ASP A 153 -7.17 -13.82 -10.05
CA ASP A 153 -6.40 -13.00 -11.00
C ASP A 153 -5.78 -11.75 -10.34
N LEU A 154 -6.47 -11.09 -9.40
CA LEU A 154 -5.97 -9.88 -8.74
C LEU A 154 -5.00 -10.22 -7.60
N ILE A 155 -5.29 -11.27 -6.83
CA ILE A 155 -4.37 -11.79 -5.80
C ILE A 155 -3.18 -12.45 -6.49
N GLY A 156 -3.36 -13.12 -7.62
CA GLY A 156 -2.27 -13.65 -8.45
C GLY A 156 -1.32 -12.54 -8.90
N TYR A 157 -1.85 -11.45 -9.47
CA TYR A 157 -1.04 -10.29 -9.84
C TYR A 157 -0.39 -9.61 -8.63
N PHE A 158 -1.10 -9.51 -7.50
CA PHE A 158 -0.58 -8.96 -6.25
C PHE A 158 0.60 -9.79 -5.71
N VAL A 159 0.44 -11.11 -5.62
CA VAL A 159 1.47 -12.06 -5.19
C VAL A 159 2.64 -12.05 -6.16
N GLU A 160 2.40 -11.99 -7.47
CA GLU A 160 3.45 -11.96 -8.49
C GLU A 160 4.26 -10.65 -8.44
N VAL A 161 3.61 -9.49 -8.32
CA VAL A 161 4.27 -8.18 -8.18
C VAL A 161 5.02 -8.07 -6.85
N PHE A 162 4.45 -8.59 -5.75
CA PHE A 162 5.17 -8.69 -4.48
C PHE A 162 6.38 -9.64 -4.64
N GLU A 163 6.19 -10.88 -5.06
CA GLU A 163 7.28 -11.84 -5.24
C GLU A 163 8.38 -11.36 -6.17
N GLU A 164 8.08 -10.67 -7.26
CA GLU A 164 9.09 -10.14 -8.18
C GLU A 164 9.83 -8.94 -7.58
N SER A 165 9.10 -8.01 -6.94
CA SER A 165 9.71 -6.87 -6.23
C SER A 165 10.61 -7.33 -5.07
N PHE A 166 10.28 -8.44 -4.42
CA PHE A 166 11.05 -9.03 -3.31
C PHE A 166 12.09 -10.07 -3.74
N LYS A 167 11.96 -10.73 -4.91
CA LYS A 167 13.01 -11.59 -5.50
C LYS A 167 14.27 -10.80 -5.88
N VAL A 168 14.13 -9.50 -6.15
CA VAL A 168 15.28 -8.60 -6.37
C VAL A 168 16.12 -8.44 -5.08
N GLN A 169 15.54 -8.67 -3.90
CA GLN A 169 16.27 -8.86 -2.64
C GLN A 169 16.60 -10.37 -2.47
N SER A 170 17.67 -10.84 -3.09
CA SER A 170 18.12 -12.25 -3.08
C SER A 170 18.54 -12.83 -1.71
N LYS A 171 18.22 -12.14 -0.61
CA LYS A 171 18.48 -12.56 0.76
C LYS A 171 17.16 -12.54 1.52
N ILE A 172 16.83 -13.66 2.18
CA ILE A 172 15.71 -13.73 3.10
C ILE A 172 15.95 -12.68 4.19
N ASP A 173 15.14 -11.61 4.22
CA ASP A 173 15.11 -10.66 5.32
C ASP A 173 14.19 -11.20 6.42
N MET A 174 14.76 -11.54 7.57
CA MET A 174 13.98 -12.01 8.73
C MET A 174 13.01 -10.94 9.24
N ARG A 175 13.31 -9.65 9.03
CA ARG A 175 12.44 -8.54 9.41
C ARG A 175 11.20 -8.49 8.53
N ASP A 176 11.32 -8.80 7.23
CA ASP A 176 10.17 -8.92 6.33
C ASP A 176 9.26 -10.07 6.75
N LEU A 177 9.84 -11.24 7.03
CA LEU A 177 9.07 -12.40 7.50
C LEU A 177 8.33 -12.11 8.80
N LEU A 178 8.97 -11.41 9.73
CA LEU A 178 8.36 -11.02 10.99
C LEU A 178 7.23 -10.00 10.77
N THR A 179 7.47 -9.00 9.93
CA THR A 179 6.48 -7.98 9.57
C THR A 179 5.26 -8.61 8.89
N ASN A 180 5.47 -9.53 7.95
CA ASN A 180 4.40 -10.29 7.30
C ASN A 180 3.58 -11.09 8.32
N LYS A 181 4.25 -11.74 9.28
CA LYS A 181 3.57 -12.48 10.36
C LYS A 181 2.70 -11.56 11.21
N PHE A 182 3.17 -10.36 11.56
CA PHE A 182 2.37 -9.39 12.28
C PHE A 182 1.19 -8.87 11.44
N GLY A 183 1.41 -8.63 10.14
CA GLY A 183 0.33 -8.31 9.22
C GLY A 183 -0.76 -9.39 9.20
N ASN A 184 -0.37 -10.67 9.11
CA ASN A 184 -1.33 -11.79 9.19
C ASN A 184 -2.09 -11.82 10.52
N ILE A 185 -1.40 -11.66 11.65
CA ILE A 185 -2.06 -11.60 12.97
C ILE A 185 -3.05 -10.45 13.04
N PHE A 186 -2.68 -9.28 12.51
CA PHE A 186 -3.55 -8.10 12.45
C PHE A 186 -4.78 -8.34 11.56
N GLY A 187 -4.58 -8.87 10.36
CA GLY A 187 -5.65 -9.24 9.43
C GLY A 187 -6.65 -10.25 10.01
N GLU A 188 -6.16 -11.32 10.65
CA GLU A 188 -7.03 -12.28 11.35
C GLU A 188 -7.77 -11.62 12.52
N SER A 189 -7.09 -10.77 13.29
CA SER A 189 -7.70 -10.10 14.45
C SER A 189 -8.86 -9.19 14.02
N LEU A 190 -8.72 -8.47 12.90
CA LEU A 190 -9.77 -7.60 12.35
C LEU A 190 -11.05 -8.34 11.97
N LYS A 191 -10.99 -9.65 11.64
CA LYS A 191 -12.19 -10.46 11.37
C LYS A 191 -13.08 -10.61 12.60
N THR A 192 -12.50 -10.56 13.80
CA THR A 192 -13.22 -10.77 15.07
C THR A 192 -13.41 -9.48 15.85
N ASN A 193 -12.49 -8.52 15.71
CA ASN A 193 -12.56 -7.23 16.35
C ASN A 193 -12.04 -6.12 15.42
N LYS A 194 -12.97 -5.32 14.89
CA LYS A 194 -12.65 -4.18 14.00
C LYS A 194 -11.96 -3.00 14.72
N SER A 195 -11.91 -2.99 16.04
CA SER A 195 -11.24 -1.93 16.82
C SER A 195 -9.74 -2.17 17.02
N VAL A 196 -9.19 -3.26 16.49
CA VAL A 196 -7.75 -3.54 16.59
C VAL A 196 -6.99 -2.55 15.73
N LEU A 197 -5.88 -2.03 16.28
CA LEU A 197 -4.99 -1.10 15.61
C LEU A 197 -3.64 -1.78 15.28
N PRO A 198 -2.93 -1.33 14.22
CA PRO A 198 -1.60 -1.84 13.87
C PRO A 198 -0.62 -1.92 15.06
N SER A 199 -0.56 -0.87 15.88
CA SER A 199 0.34 -0.79 17.04
C SER A 199 0.13 -1.92 18.05
N HIS A 200 -1.12 -2.38 18.24
CA HIS A 200 -1.44 -3.49 19.15
C HIS A 200 -0.73 -4.80 18.77
N VAL A 201 -0.41 -4.98 17.49
CA VAL A 201 0.27 -6.19 16.99
C VAL A 201 1.77 -5.95 16.83
N LEU A 202 2.17 -4.78 16.31
CA LEU A 202 3.58 -4.45 16.10
C LEU A 202 4.38 -4.40 17.41
N ILE A 203 3.76 -3.95 18.51
CA ILE A 203 4.40 -3.90 19.83
C ILE A 203 4.81 -5.28 20.38
N LEU A 204 4.25 -6.38 19.85
CA LEU A 204 4.63 -7.73 20.24
C LEU A 204 6.11 -8.01 19.94
N GLN A 205 6.71 -7.36 18.94
CA GLN A 205 8.13 -7.49 18.64
C GLN A 205 8.98 -7.06 19.83
N THR A 206 8.66 -5.91 20.41
CA THR A 206 9.35 -5.36 21.57
C THR A 206 9.30 -6.33 22.74
N LEU A 207 8.12 -6.94 22.98
CA LEU A 207 7.95 -7.93 24.05
C LEU A 207 8.78 -9.21 23.81
N PHE A 208 8.84 -9.70 22.57
CA PHE A 208 9.67 -10.85 22.24
C PHE A 208 11.16 -10.54 22.37
N TYR A 209 11.59 -9.37 21.90
CA TYR A 209 12.99 -8.95 21.97
C TYR A 209 13.52 -8.98 23.41
N PHE A 210 12.79 -8.39 24.36
CA PHE A 210 13.20 -8.39 25.77
C PHE A 210 13.07 -9.74 26.46
N ARG A 211 12.09 -10.59 26.08
CA ARG A 211 11.94 -11.93 26.65
C ARG A 211 13.12 -12.85 26.33
N TYR A 212 13.74 -12.72 25.16
CA TYR A 212 14.87 -13.55 24.75
C TYR A 212 16.25 -13.01 25.19
N GLN A 213 16.28 -11.81 25.78
CA GLN A 213 17.51 -11.19 26.30
C GLN A 213 17.62 -11.20 27.84
N LEU A 214 16.57 -11.63 28.55
CA LEU A 214 16.56 -11.92 29.98
C LEU A 214 16.79 -13.41 30.23
#